data_AF-A0A164QSY3-F1
#
_entry.id   AF-A0A164QSY3-F1
#
_cell.length_a   1.000
_cell.length_b   1.000
_cell.length_c   1.000
_cell.angle_alpha   90.00
_cell.angle_beta   90.00
_cell.angle_gamma   90.00
#
_symmetry.space_group_name_H-M   'P 1'
#
loop_
_entity.id
_entity.type
_entity.pdbx_description
1 polymer ?
#
loop_
_entity_poly.entity_id
_entity_poly.type
_entity_poly.pdbx_seq_one_letter_code
_entity_poly.pdbx_strand_id
1 'polypeptide(L)'
;MRHFSRFRKPGSVLIEYLVTIPLFMLMAWFPMQIMFFSLSQSTAQSSAMEGARYLSMELNGFQGSSLDELPASQKTQVIKGLESRVQAISEYNSTFLLYRDKDRNVVKPKVVTDKNTCKSALSNSANKRVVCAYLDTPTSSSQPQTVVQVKGEYQIIGNLIPGLQGKFFAKGLGVSILNRSERYQYY
;
A
#
# COMPACT_ATOMS: atom_id res chain seq x y z
N MET A 1 -14.85 -36.81 -54.70
CA MET A 1 -14.27 -35.64 -53.99
C MET A 1 -15.27 -34.50 -54.04
N ARG A 2 -16.03 -34.23 -52.97
CA ARG A 2 -16.92 -33.06 -52.91
C ARG A 2 -16.17 -31.91 -52.23
N HIS A 3 -15.85 -30.89 -53.04
CA HIS A 3 -15.22 -29.66 -52.59
C HIS A 3 -16.16 -28.88 -51.67
N PHE A 4 -15.66 -28.52 -50.50
CA PHE A 4 -16.26 -27.55 -49.58
C PHE A 4 -16.43 -26.19 -50.25
N SER A 5 -17.62 -25.59 -50.12
CA SER A 5 -17.75 -24.14 -50.05
C SER A 5 -18.84 -23.78 -49.03
N ARG A 6 -18.45 -23.77 -47.75
CA ARG A 6 -19.22 -23.02 -46.74
C ARG A 6 -19.07 -21.54 -47.11
N PHE A 7 -20.04 -20.99 -47.82
CA PHE A 7 -20.22 -19.54 -47.92
C PHE A 7 -20.48 -19.00 -46.50
N ARG A 8 -19.42 -18.58 -45.81
CA ARG A 8 -19.50 -17.82 -44.57
C ARG A 8 -20.17 -16.50 -44.92
N LYS A 9 -21.39 -16.27 -44.43
CA LYS A 9 -22.14 -15.03 -44.68
C LYS A 9 -21.27 -13.83 -44.24
N PRO A 10 -21.11 -12.78 -45.05
CA PRO A 10 -20.22 -11.65 -44.73
C PRO A 10 -20.57 -10.93 -43.42
N GLY A 11 -21.84 -10.98 -42.98
CA GLY A 11 -22.26 -10.49 -41.67
C GLY A 11 -21.80 -11.34 -40.48
N SER A 12 -21.51 -12.63 -40.68
CA SER A 12 -21.00 -13.52 -39.62
C SER A 12 -19.59 -13.15 -39.19
N VAL A 13 -18.76 -12.68 -40.13
CA VAL A 13 -17.36 -12.30 -39.87
C VAL A 13 -17.30 -11.02 -39.04
N LEU A 14 -18.20 -10.07 -39.31
CA LEU A 14 -18.26 -8.79 -38.58
C LEU A 14 -18.74 -8.98 -37.14
N ILE A 15 -19.72 -9.86 -36.92
CA ILE A 15 -20.17 -10.26 -35.57
C ILE A 15 -19.06 -11.01 -34.82
N GLU A 16 -18.33 -11.90 -35.50
CA GLU A 16 -17.20 -12.62 -34.92
C GLU A 16 -16.13 -11.65 -34.42
N TYR A 17 -15.74 -10.61 -35.18
CA TYR A 17 -14.80 -9.59 -34.71
C TYR A 17 -15.35 -8.69 -33.59
N LEU A 18 -16.64 -8.34 -33.62
CA LEU A 18 -17.30 -7.55 -32.58
C LEU A 18 -17.31 -8.22 -31.21
N VAL A 19 -17.37 -9.56 -31.18
CA VAL A 19 -17.31 -10.33 -29.94
C VAL A 19 -15.88 -10.68 -29.56
N THR A 20 -15.06 -11.04 -30.54
CA THR A 20 -13.71 -11.58 -30.30
C THR A 20 -12.73 -10.50 -29.83
N ILE A 21 -12.77 -9.29 -30.41
CA ILE A 21 -11.85 -8.20 -30.04
C ILE A 21 -12.04 -7.76 -28.58
N PRO A 22 -13.26 -7.46 -28.09
CA PRO A 22 -13.47 -7.13 -26.68
C PRO A 22 -13.11 -8.26 -25.74
N LEU A 23 -13.35 -9.52 -26.14
CA LEU A 23 -12.98 -10.69 -25.34
C LEU A 23 -11.47 -10.77 -25.15
N PHE A 24 -10.69 -10.59 -26.22
CA PHE A 24 -9.23 -10.55 -26.13
C PHE A 24 -8.74 -9.35 -25.30
N MET A 25 -9.37 -8.18 -25.43
CA MET A 25 -9.04 -7.03 -24.58
C MET A 25 -9.29 -7.31 -23.10
N LEU A 26 -10.40 -7.95 -22.74
CA LEU A 26 -10.70 -8.33 -21.35
C LEU A 26 -9.71 -9.39 -20.84
N MET A 27 -9.38 -10.39 -21.67
CA MET A 27 -8.40 -11.43 -21.33
C MET A 27 -6.99 -10.88 -21.12
N ALA A 28 -6.60 -9.82 -21.83
CA ALA A 28 -5.32 -9.14 -21.62
C ALA A 28 -5.37 -8.16 -20.43
N TRP A 29 -6.50 -7.46 -20.26
CA TRP A 29 -6.65 -6.44 -19.22
C TRP A 29 -6.67 -7.02 -17.80
N PHE A 30 -7.39 -8.13 -17.59
CA PHE A 30 -7.51 -8.75 -16.26
C PHE A 30 -6.16 -9.18 -15.64
N PRO A 31 -5.29 -9.96 -16.31
CA PRO A 31 -3.99 -10.32 -15.76
C PRO A 31 -3.08 -9.10 -15.57
N MET A 32 -3.20 -8.09 -16.42
CA MET A 32 -2.47 -6.81 -16.26
C MET A 32 -2.86 -6.11 -14.95
N GLN A 33 -4.16 -6.06 -14.60
CA GLN A 33 -4.61 -5.51 -13.32
C GLN A 33 -4.08 -6.30 -12.12
N ILE A 34 -4.00 -7.63 -12.22
CA ILE A 34 -3.45 -8.46 -11.15
C ILE A 34 -1.96 -8.14 -10.94
N MET A 35 -1.20 -7.98 -12.03
CA MET A 35 0.21 -7.59 -11.95
C MET A 35 0.39 -6.23 -11.28
N PHE A 36 -0.37 -5.22 -11.70
CA PHE A 36 -0.30 -3.87 -11.10
C PHE A 36 -0.75 -3.85 -9.63
N PHE A 37 -1.77 -4.64 -9.29
CA PHE A 37 -2.18 -4.80 -7.90
C PHE A 37 -1.08 -5.46 -7.06
N SER A 38 -0.43 -6.51 -7.58
CA SER A 38 0.70 -7.17 -6.92
C SER A 38 1.87 -6.20 -6.70
N LEU A 39 2.21 -5.39 -7.72
CA LEU A 39 3.21 -4.33 -7.61
C LEU A 39 2.83 -3.30 -6.55
N SER A 40 1.57 -2.87 -6.51
CA SER A 40 1.06 -1.96 -5.47
C SER A 40 1.18 -2.55 -4.07
N GLN A 41 0.88 -3.84 -3.90
CA GLN A 41 1.05 -4.53 -2.61
C GLN A 41 2.52 -4.62 -2.21
N SER A 42 3.41 -4.94 -3.16
CA SER A 42 4.85 -4.97 -2.93
C SER A 42 5.39 -3.58 -2.53
N THR A 43 4.94 -2.51 -3.20
CA THR A 43 5.29 -1.14 -2.82
C THR A 43 4.77 -0.77 -1.43
N ALA A 44 3.51 -1.10 -1.12
CA ALA A 44 2.94 -0.88 0.21
C ALA A 44 3.77 -1.61 1.29
N GLN A 45 4.12 -2.88 1.04
CA GLN A 45 4.94 -3.69 1.95
C GLN A 45 6.34 -3.10 2.14
N SER A 46 7.03 -2.74 1.06
CA SER A 46 8.36 -2.14 1.11
C SER A 46 8.34 -0.79 1.85
N SER A 47 7.32 0.04 1.60
CA SER A 47 7.18 1.33 2.28
C SER A 47 6.96 1.17 3.78
N ALA A 48 6.18 0.18 4.20
CA ALA A 48 5.97 -0.11 5.61
C ALA A 48 7.24 -0.67 6.27
N MET A 49 7.98 -1.56 5.59
CA MET A 49 9.25 -2.09 6.08
C MET A 49 10.31 -1.00 6.29
N GLU A 50 10.48 -0.10 5.33
CA GLU A 50 11.45 0.99 5.48
C GLU A 50 11.01 1.99 6.57
N GLY A 51 9.70 2.23 6.69
CA GLY A 51 9.15 3.01 7.80
C GLY A 51 9.45 2.39 9.16
N ALA A 52 9.24 1.08 9.32
CA ALA A 52 9.57 0.37 10.56
C ALA A 52 11.08 0.38 10.85
N ARG A 53 11.91 0.19 9.82
CA ARG A 53 13.38 0.28 9.95
C ARG A 53 13.84 1.67 10.38
N TYR A 54 13.25 2.72 9.82
CA TYR A 54 13.56 4.09 10.22
C TYR A 54 13.16 4.34 11.69
N LEU A 55 11.96 3.92 12.09
CA LEU A 55 11.51 4.08 13.47
C LEU A 55 12.39 3.31 14.45
N SER A 56 12.83 2.09 14.12
CA SER A 56 13.73 1.35 15.01
C SER A 56 15.09 2.02 15.14
N MET A 57 15.60 2.63 14.07
CA MET A 57 16.83 3.42 14.10
C MET A 57 16.70 4.67 14.99
N GLU A 58 15.64 5.43 14.82
CA GLU A 58 15.42 6.71 15.51
C GLU A 58 15.03 6.52 16.99
N LEU A 59 14.36 5.40 17.31
CA LEU A 59 13.94 5.04 18.67
C LEU A 59 14.94 4.12 19.37
N ASN A 60 16.13 3.90 18.81
CA ASN A 60 17.16 3.10 19.47
C ASN A 60 17.45 3.65 20.87
N GLY A 61 17.49 2.76 21.87
CA GLY A 61 17.66 3.14 23.28
C GLY A 61 16.41 3.77 23.93
N PHE A 62 15.32 3.97 23.21
CA PHE A 62 14.06 4.44 23.79
C PHE A 62 13.44 3.36 24.69
N GLN A 63 13.19 3.72 25.95
CA GLN A 63 12.64 2.80 26.95
C GLN A 63 11.11 2.87 27.09
N GLY A 64 10.47 3.84 26.44
CA GLY A 64 9.03 4.01 26.52
C GLY A 64 8.24 2.87 25.85
N SER A 65 6.95 2.81 26.18
CA SER A 65 6.03 1.77 25.70
C SER A 65 5.20 2.22 24.49
N SER A 66 5.17 3.52 24.22
CA SER A 66 4.42 4.12 23.13
C SER A 66 5.17 5.29 22.49
N LEU A 67 4.85 5.61 21.22
CA LEU A 67 5.36 6.83 20.56
C LEU A 67 4.77 8.12 21.15
N ASP A 68 3.72 8.01 21.97
CA ASP A 68 3.08 9.16 22.60
C ASP A 68 3.85 9.65 23.83
N GLU A 69 4.74 8.82 24.38
CA GLU A 69 5.66 9.17 25.48
C GLU A 69 6.87 10.01 25.01
N LEU A 70 7.08 10.15 23.70
CA LEU A 70 8.15 10.99 23.16
C LEU A 70 7.85 12.48 23.41
N PRO A 71 8.88 13.30 23.70
CA PRO A 71 8.75 14.76 23.69
C PRO A 71 8.14 15.25 22.37
N ALA A 72 7.24 16.24 22.42
CA ALA A 72 6.48 16.69 21.26
C ALA A 72 7.34 17.09 20.05
N SER A 73 8.51 17.71 20.30
CA SER A 73 9.49 18.07 19.27
C SER A 73 10.06 16.84 18.56
N GLN A 74 10.53 15.86 19.34
CA GLN A 74 11.10 14.61 18.84
C GLN A 74 10.05 13.78 18.11
N LYS A 75 8.84 13.66 18.68
CA LYS A 75 7.70 12.97 18.05
C LYS A 75 7.39 13.55 16.67
N THR A 76 7.39 14.88 16.53
CA THR A 76 7.13 15.55 15.25
C THR A 76 8.23 15.26 14.22
N GLN A 77 9.50 15.25 14.64
CA GLN A 77 10.62 14.92 13.76
C GLN A 77 10.56 13.46 13.29
N VAL A 78 10.33 12.53 14.22
CA VAL A 78 10.19 11.09 13.94
C VAL A 78 9.03 10.85 12.95
N ILE A 79 7.87 11.48 13.17
CA ILE A 79 6.71 11.33 12.28
C ILE A 79 7.01 11.90 10.89
N LYS A 80 7.63 13.09 10.79
CA LYS A 80 8.00 13.68 9.49
C LYS A 80 9.02 12.82 8.74
N GLY A 81 10.01 12.28 9.45
CA GLY A 81 11.00 11.36 8.88
C GLY A 81 10.34 10.09 8.35
N LEU A 82 9.43 9.49 9.13
CA LEU A 82 8.63 8.34 8.72
C LEU A 82 7.82 8.66 7.46
N GLU A 83 7.06 9.77 7.47
CA GLU A 83 6.27 10.21 6.32
C GLU A 83 7.13 10.35 5.07
N SER A 84 8.29 11.01 5.18
CA SER A 84 9.22 11.21 4.05
C SER A 84 9.75 9.88 3.48
N ARG A 85 10.09 8.91 4.34
CA ARG A 85 10.62 7.60 3.89
C ARG A 85 9.53 6.77 3.21
N VAL A 86 8.34 6.73 3.81
CA VAL A 86 7.18 6.04 3.24
C VAL A 86 6.76 6.70 1.92
N GLN A 87 6.75 8.04 1.86
CA GLN A 87 6.45 8.81 0.67
C GLN A 87 7.39 8.46 -0.48
N ALA A 88 8.72 8.50 -0.22
CA ALA A 88 9.73 8.22 -1.24
C ALA A 88 9.51 6.86 -1.93
N ILE A 89 9.18 5.80 -1.18
CA ILE A 89 8.90 4.48 -1.75
C ILE A 89 7.55 4.47 -2.48
N SER A 90 6.52 5.09 -1.90
CA SER A 90 5.18 5.10 -2.50
C SER A 90 5.13 5.85 -3.83
N GLU A 91 5.94 6.90 -4.00
CA GLU A 91 5.95 7.73 -5.22
C GLU A 91 6.53 7.01 -6.44
N TYR A 92 7.34 5.97 -6.25
CA TYR A 92 7.83 5.13 -7.36
C TYR A 92 6.70 4.36 -8.06
N ASN A 93 5.56 4.13 -7.39
CA ASN A 93 4.45 3.40 -7.95
C ASN A 93 3.17 4.24 -8.02
N SER A 94 2.85 4.69 -9.23
CA SER A 94 1.66 5.51 -9.50
C SER A 94 0.31 4.83 -9.24
N THR A 95 0.27 3.49 -9.11
CA THR A 95 -0.97 2.74 -8.85
C THR A 95 -1.31 2.64 -7.37
N PHE A 96 -0.33 2.91 -6.48
CA PHE A 96 -0.51 2.96 -5.04
C PHE A 96 -0.72 4.41 -4.57
N LEU A 97 -1.97 4.79 -4.35
CA LEU A 97 -2.36 6.16 -4.04
C LEU A 97 -2.32 6.45 -2.53
N LEU A 98 -1.11 6.49 -1.96
CA LEU A 98 -0.90 6.84 -0.55
C LEU A 98 -0.80 8.36 -0.34
N TYR A 99 0.04 9.04 -1.15
CA TYR A 99 0.27 10.49 -1.07
C TYR A 99 -0.33 11.28 -2.23
N ARG A 100 -1.06 10.59 -3.10
CA ARG A 100 -1.77 11.20 -4.24
C ARG A 100 -3.24 10.80 -4.25
N ASP A 101 -4.07 11.65 -4.83
CA ASP A 101 -5.42 11.26 -5.25
C ASP A 101 -5.43 10.75 -6.70
N LYS A 102 -6.62 10.39 -7.19
CA LYS A 102 -6.81 9.90 -8.56
C LYS A 102 -6.47 10.95 -9.63
N ASP A 103 -6.58 12.22 -9.26
CA ASP A 103 -6.29 13.39 -10.10
C ASP A 103 -4.82 13.82 -9.98
N ARG A 104 -4.01 13.05 -9.24
CA ARG A 104 -2.58 13.26 -8.96
C ARG A 104 -2.28 14.48 -8.10
N ASN A 105 -3.26 15.05 -7.41
CA ASN A 105 -3.01 16.06 -6.39
C ASN A 105 -2.33 15.41 -5.18
N VAL A 106 -1.46 16.16 -4.52
CA VAL A 106 -0.79 15.72 -3.29
C VAL A 106 -1.79 15.73 -2.14
N VAL A 107 -1.95 14.58 -1.48
CA VAL A 107 -2.86 14.41 -0.34
C VAL A 107 -2.11 13.74 0.80
N LYS A 108 -2.14 14.34 2.00
CA LYS A 108 -1.48 13.75 3.16
C LYS A 108 -2.29 12.57 3.73
N PRO A 109 -1.63 11.44 4.04
CA PRO A 109 -2.29 10.33 4.72
C PRO A 109 -2.57 10.68 6.18
N LYS A 110 -3.54 10.00 6.79
CA LYS A 110 -3.76 10.10 8.23
C LYS A 110 -2.71 9.28 8.96
N VAL A 111 -1.86 9.93 9.76
CA VAL A 111 -0.90 9.25 10.64
C VAL A 111 -1.55 8.92 11.97
N VAL A 112 -1.40 7.67 12.43
CA VAL A 112 -1.95 7.17 13.70
C VAL A 112 -0.85 6.50 14.50
N THR A 113 -0.60 6.97 15.73
CA THR A 113 0.50 6.47 16.58
C THR A 113 0.07 5.46 17.65
N ASP A 114 -1.21 5.40 17.96
CA ASP A 114 -1.75 4.46 18.94
C ASP A 114 -2.20 3.15 18.27
N LYS A 115 -1.88 2.03 18.94
CA LYS A 115 -2.13 0.67 18.45
C LYS A 115 -3.63 0.37 18.30
N ASN A 116 -4.45 0.83 19.24
CA ASN A 116 -5.89 0.53 19.24
C ASN A 116 -6.62 1.33 18.16
N THR A 117 -6.33 2.62 18.06
CA THR A 117 -6.85 3.50 17.01
C THR A 117 -6.31 3.14 15.62
N CYS A 118 -5.12 2.54 15.53
CA CYS A 118 -4.60 2.07 14.26
C CYS A 118 -5.48 0.98 13.63
N LYS A 119 -5.86 -0.05 14.42
CA LYS A 119 -6.68 -1.16 13.91
C LYS A 119 -8.02 -0.66 13.35
N SER A 120 -8.67 0.28 14.05
CA SER A 120 -9.92 0.89 13.59
C SER A 120 -9.72 1.81 12.39
N ALA A 121 -8.61 2.56 12.33
CA ALA A 121 -8.30 3.41 11.19
C ALA A 121 -8.08 2.59 9.89
N LEU A 122 -7.40 1.45 9.99
CA LEU A 122 -7.11 0.57 8.85
C LEU A 122 -8.34 -0.21 8.36
N SER A 123 -9.22 -0.63 9.26
CA SER A 123 -10.45 -1.36 8.91
C SER A 123 -11.54 -0.45 8.33
N ASN A 124 -11.58 0.82 8.74
CA ASN A 124 -12.58 1.77 8.26
C ASN A 124 -12.42 2.07 6.76
N SER A 125 -13.45 1.78 5.96
CA SER A 125 -13.47 2.01 4.52
C SER A 125 -13.50 3.48 4.12
N ALA A 126 -13.95 4.38 5.01
CA ALA A 126 -13.89 5.82 4.81
C ALA A 126 -12.44 6.35 4.81
N ASN A 127 -11.55 5.70 5.56
CA ASN A 127 -10.13 6.04 5.59
C ASN A 127 -9.41 5.35 4.44
N LYS A 128 -9.22 6.10 3.35
CA LYS A 128 -8.56 5.62 2.13
C LYS A 128 -7.03 5.61 2.22
N ARG A 129 -6.45 6.45 3.08
CA ARG A 129 -5.00 6.71 3.21
C ARG A 129 -4.62 6.76 4.69
N VAL A 130 -3.92 5.75 5.17
CA VAL A 130 -3.53 5.63 6.58
C VAL A 130 -2.09 5.17 6.67
N VAL A 131 -1.31 5.84 7.51
CA VAL A 131 -0.01 5.37 7.97
C VAL A 131 -0.12 5.18 9.48
N CYS A 132 -0.03 3.95 9.94
CA CYS A 132 0.06 3.64 11.35
C CYS A 132 1.49 3.37 11.74
N ALA A 133 1.89 3.83 12.92
CA ALA A 133 3.18 3.50 13.52
C ALA A 133 2.98 3.31 15.03
N TYR A 134 3.33 2.15 15.57
CA TYR A 134 3.23 1.93 17.02
C TYR A 134 4.36 1.02 17.50
N LEU A 135 4.60 1.03 18.82
CA LEU A 135 5.47 0.08 19.48
C LEU A 135 4.66 -1.13 19.94
N ASP A 136 5.23 -2.31 19.79
CA ASP A 136 4.63 -3.55 20.27
C ASP A 136 5.69 -4.42 20.94
N THR A 137 5.27 -5.28 21.86
CA THR A 137 6.14 -6.31 22.42
C THR A 137 5.40 -7.63 22.25
N PRO A 138 5.78 -8.47 21.27
CA PRO A 138 5.05 -9.68 20.97
C PRO A 138 5.19 -10.68 22.12
N THR A 139 4.14 -11.42 22.42
CA THR A 139 4.13 -12.40 23.54
C THR A 139 5.22 -13.48 23.41
N SER A 140 5.71 -13.73 22.20
CA SER A 140 6.74 -14.73 21.89
C SER A 140 8.18 -14.21 21.92
N SER A 141 8.41 -12.90 22.07
CA SER A 141 9.75 -12.32 22.15
C SER A 141 9.78 -11.20 23.19
N SER A 142 10.78 -11.22 24.06
CA SER A 142 11.01 -10.16 25.06
C SER A 142 11.52 -8.86 24.44
N GLN A 143 11.85 -8.86 23.14
CA GLN A 143 12.36 -7.68 22.45
C GLN A 143 11.20 -6.82 21.92
N PRO A 144 11.15 -5.53 22.29
CA PRO A 144 10.17 -4.61 21.71
C PRO A 144 10.44 -4.45 20.21
N GLN A 145 9.39 -4.17 19.46
CA GLN A 145 9.42 -3.99 18.02
C GLN A 145 8.62 -2.74 17.64
N THR A 146 9.09 -2.07 16.60
CA THR A 146 8.35 -1.03 15.89
C THR A 146 7.50 -1.70 14.81
N VAL A 147 6.24 -1.29 14.73
CA VAL A 147 5.30 -1.79 13.73
C VAL A 147 4.77 -0.61 12.94
N VAL A 148 4.92 -0.67 11.62
CA VAL A 148 4.37 0.31 10.70
C VAL A 148 3.39 -0.39 9.78
N GLN A 149 2.20 0.15 9.64
CA GLN A 149 1.21 -0.35 8.69
C GLN A 149 0.78 0.77 7.77
N VAL A 150 0.75 0.50 6.47
CA VAL A 150 0.28 1.47 5.49
C VAL A 150 -0.96 0.93 4.79
N LYS A 151 -1.88 1.83 4.45
CA LYS A 151 -3.07 1.56 3.64
C LYS A 151 -3.24 2.71 2.65
N GLY A 152 -3.30 2.37 1.37
CA GLY A 152 -3.57 3.32 0.29
C GLY A 152 -4.58 2.76 -0.70
N GLU A 153 -5.25 3.65 -1.41
CA GLU A 153 -6.19 3.28 -2.46
C GLU A 153 -5.42 2.74 -3.68
N TYR A 154 -5.92 1.67 -4.29
CA TYR A 154 -5.37 1.15 -5.54
C TYR A 154 -6.11 1.76 -6.74
N GLN A 155 -5.36 2.33 -7.69
CA GLN A 155 -5.93 2.86 -8.92
C GLN A 155 -5.98 1.78 -10.00
N ILE A 156 -7.20 1.34 -10.33
CA ILE A 156 -7.44 0.48 -11.49
C ILE A 156 -7.22 1.27 -12.78
N ILE A 157 -6.40 0.74 -13.68
CA ILE A 157 -6.06 1.38 -14.95
C ILE A 157 -7.04 0.91 -16.04
N GLY A 158 -7.75 1.83 -16.70
CA GLY A 158 -8.72 1.50 -17.74
C GLY A 158 -10.04 1.00 -17.13
N ASN A 159 -11.13 1.72 -17.36
CA ASN A 159 -12.40 1.44 -16.70
C ASN A 159 -13.29 0.55 -17.59
N LEU A 160 -12.89 -0.71 -17.80
CA LEU A 160 -13.70 -1.69 -18.53
C LEU A 160 -14.90 -2.21 -17.69
N ILE A 161 -14.83 -2.11 -16.36
CA ILE A 161 -15.90 -2.52 -15.45
C ILE A 161 -16.26 -1.33 -14.52
N PRO A 162 -17.41 -0.66 -14.73
CA PRO A 162 -17.84 0.43 -13.86
C PRO A 162 -18.09 -0.08 -12.42
N GLY A 163 -17.61 0.67 -11.42
CA GLY A 163 -17.90 0.41 -10.00
C GLY A 163 -16.80 -0.29 -9.19
N LEU A 164 -15.66 -0.62 -9.80
CA LEU A 164 -14.49 -1.13 -9.08
C LEU A 164 -13.61 -0.01 -8.47
N GLN A 165 -13.75 1.23 -8.95
CA GLN A 165 -12.95 2.36 -8.49
C GLN A 165 -13.14 2.63 -6.99
N GLY A 166 -12.03 2.66 -6.25
CA GLY A 166 -12.00 3.01 -4.82
C GLY A 166 -12.54 1.96 -3.86
N LYS A 167 -12.71 0.72 -4.33
CA LYS A 167 -13.01 -0.44 -3.47
C LYS A 167 -11.78 -1.26 -3.12
N PHE A 168 -10.68 -1.07 -3.85
CA PHE A 168 -9.43 -1.82 -3.67
C PHE A 168 -8.40 -0.98 -2.93
N PHE A 169 -7.74 -1.62 -1.98
CA PHE A 169 -6.70 -1.01 -1.16
C PHE A 169 -5.47 -1.90 -1.17
N ALA A 170 -4.30 -1.30 -1.33
CA ALA A 170 -3.05 -1.95 -1.03
C ALA A 170 -2.70 -1.71 0.44
N LYS A 171 -2.18 -2.73 1.11
CA LYS A 171 -1.82 -2.71 2.52
C LYS A 171 -0.43 -3.31 2.70
N GLY A 172 0.38 -2.67 3.53
CA GLY A 172 1.70 -3.16 3.90
C GLY A 172 1.87 -3.21 5.42
N LEU A 173 2.67 -4.16 5.89
CA LEU A 173 3.03 -4.33 7.29
C LEU A 173 4.56 -4.45 7.41
N GLY A 174 5.20 -3.46 8.01
CA GLY A 174 6.60 -3.49 8.39
C GLY A 174 6.74 -3.73 9.88
N VAL A 175 7.68 -4.60 10.24
CA VAL A 175 8.05 -4.87 11.63
C VAL A 175 9.57 -4.81 11.74
N SER A 176 10.09 -4.09 12.72
CA SER A 176 11.52 -4.01 12.97
C SER A 176 11.80 -4.06 14.47
N ILE A 177 12.74 -4.92 14.87
CA ILE A 177 13.13 -5.07 16.28
C ILE A 177 13.76 -3.77 16.77
N LEU A 178 13.32 -3.30 17.93
CA LEU A 178 13.87 -2.13 18.59
C LEU A 178 15.04 -2.57 19.46
N ASN A 179 16.24 -2.05 19.17
CA ASN A 179 17.40 -2.36 19.98
C ASN A 179 17.43 -1.44 21.21
N ARG A 180 17.14 -2.00 22.39
CA ARG A 180 17.24 -1.29 23.68
C ARG A 180 18.65 -1.30 24.28
N SER A 181 19.64 -1.92 23.62
CA SER A 181 20.99 -1.93 24.19
C SER A 181 21.58 -0.52 24.22
N GLU A 182 22.14 -0.12 25.36
CA GLU A 182 22.81 1.17 25.61
C GLU A 182 24.06 1.40 24.74
N ARG A 183 24.40 0.49 23.83
CA ARG A 183 25.63 0.52 23.04
C ARG A 183 25.62 1.50 21.86
N TYR A 184 24.45 2.03 21.49
CA TYR A 184 24.33 2.95 20.36
C TYR A 184 23.45 4.15 20.73
N GLN A 185 23.85 4.89 21.77
CA GLN A 185 23.40 6.28 21.95
C GLN A 185 24.23 7.15 20.99
N TYR A 186 23.65 7.59 19.89
CA TYR A 186 24.24 8.67 19.09
C TYR A 186 23.83 9.99 19.75
N TYR A 187 24.78 10.60 20.46
CA TYR A 187 24.70 11.98 20.97
C TYR A 187 24.83 12.99 19.82
#